data_AF-A0A7V0U022-F1
#
_entry.id   AF-A0A7V0U022-F1
#
_cell.length_a   1.000
_cell.length_b   1.000
_cell.length_c   1.000
_cell.angle_alpha   90.00
_cell.angle_beta   90.00
_cell.angle_gamma   90.00
#
_symmetry.space_group_name_H-M   'P 1'
#
loop_
_entity.id
_entity.type
_entity.pdbx_description
1 polymer ?
#
loop_
_entity_poly.entity_id
_entity_poly.type
_entity_poly.pdbx_seq_one_letter_code
_entity_poly.pdbx_strand_id
1 'polypeptide(L)'
;MQPDFLLDDGQELPGFPDWRAYAAPGHTLYDMVFYQEAERLLYVGDLLVRIGDRIVLPFPTLFPELMQNTLRRMAELPACRFLLAHGGELELQDGGSRDFFLGMLPQVGSLGLPSFKFIKPFCSLAPDVRRQRKRTEK
;
A
#
# COMPACT_ATOMS: atom_id res chain seq x y z
N MET A 1 -6.18 22.85 -1.73
CA MET A 1 -7.52 22.24 -1.78
C MET A 1 -7.87 21.78 -0.39
N GLN A 2 -9.14 21.91 0.02
CA GLN A 2 -9.65 21.38 1.29
C GLN A 2 -10.54 20.19 0.94
N PRO A 3 -10.28 18.99 1.48
CA PRO A 3 -11.12 17.83 1.20
C PRO A 3 -12.48 17.98 1.91
N ASP A 4 -13.54 17.45 1.30
CA ASP A 4 -14.87 17.43 1.89
C ASP A 4 -14.95 16.48 3.09
N PHE A 5 -14.17 15.40 3.07
CA PHE A 5 -14.08 14.41 4.13
C PHE A 5 -12.62 14.08 4.43
N LEU A 6 -12.29 14.00 5.73
CA LEU A 6 -11.06 13.37 6.20
C LEU A 6 -11.39 11.94 6.60
N LEU A 7 -10.51 11.00 6.25
CA LEU A 7 -10.67 9.58 6.56
C LEU A 7 -9.58 9.14 7.53
N ASP A 8 -10.01 8.59 8.66
CA ASP A 8 -9.14 7.96 9.65
C ASP A 8 -8.99 6.45 9.41
N ASP A 9 -7.94 5.87 10.00
CA ASP A 9 -7.71 4.43 9.95
C ASP A 9 -8.84 3.66 10.62
N GLY A 10 -9.40 2.67 9.91
CA GLY A 10 -10.53 1.87 10.37
C GLY A 10 -11.90 2.53 10.21
N GLN A 11 -11.99 3.74 9.66
CA GLN A 11 -13.25 4.45 9.47
C GLN A 11 -14.08 3.84 8.33
N GLU A 12 -15.40 3.81 8.47
CA GLU A 12 -16.33 3.53 7.36
C GLU A 12 -16.25 4.62 6.28
N LEU A 13 -16.32 4.22 5.02
CA LEU A 13 -16.24 5.14 3.90
C LEU A 13 -17.56 5.91 3.75
N PRO A 14 -17.56 7.26 3.77
CA PRO A 14 -18.78 8.05 3.58
C PRO A 14 -19.50 7.70 2.28
N GLY A 15 -20.79 7.37 2.39
CA GLY A 15 -21.62 6.91 1.27
C GLY A 15 -21.51 5.41 0.94
N PHE A 16 -20.58 4.69 1.56
CA PHE A 16 -20.34 3.25 1.36
C PHE A 16 -20.06 2.57 2.72
N PRO A 17 -21.08 2.43 3.59
CA PRO A 17 -20.88 1.97 4.97
C PRO A 17 -20.30 0.56 5.09
N ASP A 18 -20.49 -0.29 4.07
CA ASP A 18 -19.94 -1.65 4.03
C ASP A 18 -18.44 -1.68 3.73
N TRP A 19 -17.83 -0.53 3.43
CA TRP A 19 -16.41 -0.37 3.14
C TRP A 19 -15.71 0.33 4.29
N ARG A 20 -14.54 -0.20 4.66
CA ARG A 20 -13.68 0.38 5.70
C ARG A 20 -12.35 0.83 5.11
N ALA A 21 -11.93 2.04 5.46
CA ALA A 21 -10.67 2.63 5.05
C ALA A 21 -9.53 2.19 5.98
N TYR A 22 -8.37 1.87 5.41
CA TYR A 22 -7.16 1.58 6.16
C TYR A 22 -5.99 2.38 5.60
N ALA A 23 -5.26 3.04 6.48
CA ALA A 23 -4.01 3.70 6.11
C ALA A 23 -2.99 2.64 5.69
N ALA A 24 -2.34 2.85 4.55
CA ALA A 24 -1.37 1.94 3.96
C ALA A 24 -0.04 2.65 3.61
N PRO A 25 0.58 3.38 4.57
CA PRO A 25 1.78 4.15 4.29
C PRO A 25 2.94 3.25 3.85
N GLY A 26 3.76 3.76 2.94
CA GLY A 26 4.91 3.03 2.42
C GLY A 26 5.43 3.63 1.13
N HIS A 27 4.58 3.68 0.11
CA HIS A 27 4.89 4.38 -1.15
C HIS A 27 4.81 5.89 -0.93
N THR A 28 3.72 6.36 -0.34
CA THR A 28 3.60 7.69 0.27
C THR A 28 3.26 7.57 1.77
N LEU A 29 3.11 8.70 2.47
CA LEU A 29 2.62 8.70 3.87
C LEU A 29 1.10 8.55 3.97
N TYR A 30 0.39 8.77 2.87
CA TYR A 30 -1.06 9.00 2.88
C TYR A 30 -1.82 8.01 2.00
N ASP A 31 -1.16 6.97 1.49
CA ASP A 31 -1.84 5.92 0.75
C ASP A 31 -2.87 5.23 1.64
N MET A 32 -3.97 4.83 1.02
CA MET A 32 -5.06 4.14 1.69
C MET A 32 -5.51 2.95 0.86
N VAL A 33 -6.09 1.97 1.54
CA VAL A 33 -6.83 0.86 0.93
C VAL A 33 -8.23 0.79 1.53
N PHE A 34 -9.15 0.14 0.82
CA PHE A 34 -10.53 0.00 1.27
C PHE A 34 -10.95 -1.45 1.22
N TYR A 35 -11.45 -1.96 2.34
CA TYR A 35 -11.89 -3.35 2.47
C TYR A 35 -13.40 -3.41 2.62
N GLN A 36 -14.02 -4.30 1.86
CA GLN A 36 -15.41 -4.67 1.97
C GLN A 36 -15.48 -6.10 2.51
N GLU A 37 -16.12 -6.27 3.67
CA GLU A 37 -16.08 -7.51 4.43
C GLU A 37 -16.93 -8.65 3.83
N ALA A 38 -18.17 -8.36 3.42
CA ALA A 38 -19.12 -9.36 2.93
C ALA A 38 -18.63 -10.10 1.68
N GLU A 39 -18.00 -9.38 0.76
CA GLU A 39 -17.43 -9.88 -0.51
C GLU A 39 -15.95 -10.26 -0.36
N ARG A 40 -15.36 -10.03 0.82
CA ARG A 40 -13.93 -10.25 1.10
C ARG A 40 -13.05 -9.57 0.04
N LEU A 41 -13.40 -8.34 -0.31
CA LEU A 41 -12.85 -7.58 -1.42
C LEU A 41 -11.98 -6.44 -0.90
N LEU A 42 -10.75 -6.31 -1.39
CA LEU A 42 -9.84 -5.24 -1.01
C LEU A 42 -9.48 -4.39 -2.23
N TYR A 43 -9.87 -3.13 -2.24
CA TYR A 43 -9.31 -2.15 -3.15
C TYR A 43 -7.95 -1.69 -2.62
N VAL A 44 -6.88 -2.03 -3.33
CA VAL A 44 -5.51 -1.85 -2.85
C VAL A 44 -4.86 -0.54 -3.30
N GLY A 45 -5.55 0.28 -4.11
CA GLY A 45 -4.99 1.53 -4.64
C GLY A 45 -3.63 1.32 -5.32
N ASP A 46 -2.67 2.17 -4.99
CA ASP A 46 -1.29 2.12 -5.49
C ASP A 46 -0.36 1.24 -4.64
N LEU A 47 -0.88 0.54 -3.61
CA LEU A 47 -0.08 -0.39 -2.81
C LEU A 47 0.51 -1.52 -3.65
N LEU A 48 -0.16 -1.88 -4.76
CA LEU A 48 0.25 -2.91 -5.69
C LEU A 48 0.17 -2.38 -7.13
N VAL A 49 1.17 -2.71 -7.94
CA VAL A 49 1.21 -2.36 -9.36
C VAL A 49 1.29 -3.62 -10.20
N ARG A 50 0.43 -3.73 -11.22
CA ARG A 50 0.54 -4.77 -12.24
C ARG A 50 1.49 -4.35 -13.36
N ILE A 51 2.52 -5.15 -13.61
CA ILE A 51 3.46 -4.98 -14.73
C ILE A 51 3.49 -6.29 -15.50
N GLY A 52 2.83 -6.31 -16.67
CA GLY A 52 2.56 -7.56 -17.40
C GLY A 52 1.76 -8.53 -16.52
N ASP A 53 2.26 -9.75 -16.39
CA ASP A 53 1.63 -10.80 -15.56
C ASP A 53 2.11 -10.80 -14.10
N ARG A 54 2.91 -9.81 -13.70
CA ARG A 54 3.48 -9.73 -12.36
C ARG A 54 2.80 -8.65 -11.53
N ILE A 55 2.60 -8.95 -10.26
CA ILE A 55 2.22 -7.96 -9.23
C ILE A 55 3.46 -7.65 -8.40
N VAL A 56 3.78 -6.36 -8.30
CA VAL A 56 4.95 -5.86 -7.59
C VAL A 56 4.58 -4.70 -6.67
N LEU A 57 5.41 -4.43 -5.67
CA LEU A 57 5.30 -3.21 -4.88
C LEU A 57 5.58 -1.97 -5.74
N PRO A 58 4.94 -0.83 -5.44
CA PRO A 58 5.16 0.42 -6.14
C PRO A 58 6.60 0.91 -5.97
N PHE A 59 7.08 1.53 -7.04
CA PHE A 59 8.41 2.12 -7.09
C PHE A 59 8.31 3.65 -7.25
N PRO A 60 8.97 4.46 -6.40
CA PRO A 60 9.78 4.07 -5.23
C PRO A 60 8.92 3.78 -3.98
N THR A 61 9.31 2.80 -3.16
CA THR A 61 8.81 2.70 -1.78
C THR A 61 9.60 3.67 -0.90
N LEU A 62 9.05 4.87 -0.65
CA LEU A 62 9.75 5.95 0.07
C LEU A 62 9.98 5.62 1.56
N PHE A 63 9.11 4.80 2.15
CA PHE A 63 9.09 4.48 3.58
C PHE A 63 9.07 2.96 3.79
N PRO A 64 10.23 2.26 3.64
CA PRO A 64 10.28 0.80 3.69
C PRO A 64 9.76 0.18 4.99
N GLU A 65 10.07 0.78 6.14
CA GLU A 65 9.59 0.27 7.44
C GLU A 65 8.06 0.38 7.57
N LEU A 66 7.49 1.51 7.12
CA LEU A 66 6.04 1.70 7.07
C LEU A 66 5.40 0.71 6.08
N MET A 67 6.01 0.49 4.92
CA MET A 67 5.55 -0.49 3.95
C MET A 67 5.51 -1.90 4.54
N GLN A 68 6.55 -2.33 5.26
CA GLN A 68 6.52 -3.64 5.93
C GLN A 68 5.37 -3.76 6.93
N ASN A 69 5.12 -2.71 7.72
CA ASN A 69 4.01 -2.69 8.65
C ASN A 69 2.65 -2.74 7.93
N THR A 70 2.51 -1.96 6.86
CA THR A 70 1.34 -1.98 5.97
C THR A 70 1.08 -3.39 5.44
N LEU A 71 2.08 -4.07 4.86
CA LEU A 71 1.91 -5.43 4.35
C LEU A 71 1.47 -6.41 5.45
N ARG A 72 2.07 -6.33 6.64
CA ARG A 72 1.65 -7.18 7.78
C ARG A 72 0.21 -6.91 8.21
N ARG A 73 -0.22 -5.64 8.23
CA ARG A 73 -1.61 -5.28 8.56
C ARG A 73 -2.59 -5.78 7.49
N MET A 74 -2.23 -5.64 6.22
CA MET A 74 -3.08 -6.10 5.11
C MET A 74 -3.18 -7.62 5.05
N ALA A 75 -2.16 -8.34 5.53
CA ALA A 75 -2.18 -9.79 5.70
C ALA A 75 -3.20 -10.28 6.74
N GLU A 76 -3.65 -9.41 7.66
CA GLU A 76 -4.64 -9.76 8.68
C GLU A 76 -6.10 -9.54 8.20
N LEU A 77 -6.31 -8.81 7.09
CA LEU A 77 -7.64 -8.64 6.48
C LEU A 77 -8.00 -9.90 5.71
N PRO A 78 -9.16 -10.57 5.92
CA PRO A 78 -9.45 -11.86 5.30
C PRO A 78 -9.95 -11.73 3.84
N ALA A 79 -9.28 -10.93 3.01
CA ALA A 79 -9.62 -10.71 1.62
C ALA A 79 -9.25 -11.90 0.72
N CYS A 80 -10.10 -12.19 -0.28
CA CYS A 80 -9.90 -13.21 -1.31
C CYS A 80 -9.74 -12.62 -2.71
N ARG A 81 -10.13 -11.36 -2.92
CA ARG A 81 -10.05 -10.68 -4.20
C ARG A 81 -9.55 -9.26 -4.00
N PHE A 82 -8.73 -8.79 -4.93
CA PHE A 82 -8.23 -7.43 -4.95
C PHE A 82 -8.73 -6.67 -6.17
N LEU A 83 -9.05 -5.40 -5.98
CA LEU A 83 -9.22 -4.41 -7.04
C LEU A 83 -7.95 -3.55 -7.10
N LEU A 84 -7.25 -3.58 -8.23
CA LEU A 84 -6.03 -2.81 -8.45
C LEU A 84 -6.37 -1.47 -9.10
N ALA A 85 -5.71 -0.38 -8.69
CA ALA A 85 -5.79 0.89 -9.42
C ALA A 85 -5.25 0.74 -10.86
N HIS A 86 -4.28 -0.14 -11.03
CA HIS A 86 -3.65 -0.46 -12.32
C HIS A 86 -3.66 -1.97 -12.56
N GLY A 87 -4.47 -2.42 -13.51
CA GLY A 87 -4.48 -3.81 -13.95
C GLY A 87 -5.71 -4.63 -13.56
N GLY A 88 -6.82 -4.01 -13.16
CA GLY A 88 -8.10 -4.69 -12.97
C GLY A 88 -8.13 -5.54 -11.69
N GLU A 89 -8.72 -6.73 -11.77
CA GLU A 89 -8.95 -7.58 -10.60
C GLU A 89 -7.88 -8.68 -10.45
N LEU A 90 -7.65 -9.10 -9.21
CA LEU A 90 -6.82 -10.25 -8.86
C LEU A 90 -7.59 -11.14 -7.88
N GLU A 91 -7.81 -12.39 -8.28
CA GLU A 91 -8.32 -13.42 -7.38
C GLU A 91 -7.14 -14.13 -6.70
N LEU A 92 -7.25 -14.34 -5.39
CA LEU A 92 -6.20 -14.97 -4.60
C LEU A 92 -6.46 -16.47 -4.49
N GLN A 93 -5.38 -17.25 -4.54
CA GLN A 93 -5.42 -18.68 -4.29
C GLN A 93 -5.36 -18.98 -2.78
N ASP A 94 -5.17 -20.25 -2.43
CA ASP A 94 -5.05 -20.73 -1.05
C ASP A 94 -4.14 -19.83 -0.19
N GLY A 95 -4.59 -19.51 1.03
CA GLY A 95 -3.91 -18.58 1.94
C GLY A 95 -4.36 -17.12 1.83
N GLY A 96 -5.07 -16.75 0.75
CA GLY A 96 -5.69 -15.45 0.56
C GLY A 96 -4.71 -14.27 0.70
N SER A 97 -5.21 -13.16 1.23
CA SER A 97 -4.42 -11.95 1.51
C SER A 97 -3.22 -12.18 2.42
N ARG A 98 -3.33 -13.09 3.39
CA ARG A 98 -2.29 -13.36 4.40
C ARG A 98 -1.00 -13.79 3.71
N ASP A 99 -1.08 -14.88 2.96
CA ASP A 99 0.09 -15.45 2.31
C ASP A 99 0.57 -14.55 1.17
N PHE A 100 -0.35 -13.88 0.46
CA PHE A 100 -0.02 -12.92 -0.57
C PHE A 100 0.85 -11.77 -0.03
N PHE A 101 0.38 -11.03 0.98
CA PHE A 101 1.10 -9.85 1.48
C PHE A 101 2.37 -10.22 2.25
N LEU A 102 2.38 -11.32 3.01
CA LEU A 102 3.61 -11.80 3.65
C LEU A 102 4.65 -12.22 2.61
N GLY A 103 4.23 -12.83 1.50
CA GLY A 103 5.09 -13.17 0.37
C GLY A 103 5.70 -11.96 -0.36
N MET A 104 5.14 -10.75 -0.17
CA MET A 104 5.68 -9.51 -0.73
C MET A 104 6.71 -8.82 0.19
N LEU A 105 6.85 -9.22 1.46
CA LEU A 105 7.83 -8.62 2.37
C LEU A 105 9.26 -8.62 1.82
N PRO A 106 9.76 -9.69 1.13
CA PRO A 106 11.09 -9.68 0.53
C PRO A 106 11.26 -8.63 -0.56
N GLN A 107 10.17 -8.14 -1.17
CA GLN A 107 10.24 -7.08 -2.18
C GLN A 107 10.56 -5.72 -1.57
N VAL A 108 10.24 -5.51 -0.28
CA VAL A 108 10.47 -4.24 0.41
C VAL A 108 11.96 -3.98 0.54
N GLY A 109 12.44 -2.95 -0.14
CA GLY A 109 13.87 -2.63 -0.19
C GLY A 109 14.68 -3.51 -1.16
N SER A 110 14.08 -4.53 -1.77
CA SER A 110 14.70 -5.23 -2.89
C SER A 110 14.64 -4.33 -4.13
N LEU A 111 15.81 -3.86 -4.53
CA LEU A 111 15.98 -2.95 -5.65
C LEU A 111 16.11 -3.77 -6.93
N GLY A 112 14.97 -4.20 -7.46
CA GLY A 112 14.92 -5.02 -8.68
C GLY A 112 15.22 -4.28 -9.99
N LEU A 113 15.67 -3.02 -9.97
CA LEU A 113 15.98 -2.27 -11.20
C LEU A 113 17.37 -1.60 -11.13
N PRO A 114 18.32 -1.96 -12.02
CA PRO A 114 19.66 -1.39 -12.06
C PRO A 114 19.68 0.14 -12.24
N SER A 115 18.60 0.74 -12.75
CA SER A 115 18.41 2.19 -12.93
C SER A 115 18.24 2.98 -11.62
N PHE A 116 18.09 2.31 -10.47
CA PHE A 116 17.81 2.96 -9.18
C PHE A 116 18.92 3.92 -8.69
N LYS A 117 20.18 3.65 -9.02
CA LYS A 117 21.31 4.50 -8.59
C LYS A 117 21.13 5.96 -9.02
N PHE A 118 20.37 6.20 -10.08
CA PHE A 118 20.13 7.54 -10.62
C PHE A 118 18.96 8.29 -9.96
N ILE A 119 17.99 7.60 -9.35
CA ILE A 119 16.76 8.22 -8.80
C ILE A 119 16.82 8.34 -7.26
N LYS A 120 17.69 7.55 -6.61
CA LYS A 120 17.94 7.60 -5.16
C LYS A 120 18.18 9.02 -4.60
N PRO A 121 18.90 9.94 -5.29
CA PRO A 121 19.07 11.31 -4.81
C PRO A 121 17.76 12.10 -4.79
N PHE A 122 16.83 11.85 -5.72
CA PHE A 122 15.57 12.58 -5.79
C PHE A 122 14.57 12.13 -4.72
N CYS A 123 14.53 10.84 -4.40
CA CYS A 123 13.63 10.31 -3.37
C CYS A 123 13.97 10.85 -1.96
N SER A 124 15.26 11.05 -1.64
CA SER A 124 15.68 11.59 -0.34
C SER A 124 15.43 13.09 -0.17
N LEU A 125 15.11 13.81 -1.26
CA LEU A 125 14.75 15.22 -1.25
C LEU A 125 13.25 15.46 -1.08
N ALA A 126 12.42 14.40 -1.15
CA ALA A 126 10.99 14.51 -0.99
C ALA A 126 10.64 15.21 0.35
N PRO A 127 9.76 16.24 0.35
CA PRO A 127 9.44 17.02 1.54
C PRO A 127 9.01 16.14 2.72
N ASP A 128 8.22 15.09 2.44
CA ASP A 128 7.68 14.19 3.45
C ASP A 128 8.75 13.29 4.08
N VAL A 129 9.71 12.80 3.28
CA VAL A 129 10.86 12.04 3.79
C VAL A 129 11.70 12.90 4.73
N ARG A 130 11.93 14.17 4.37
CA ARG A 130 12.65 15.13 5.23
C ARG A 130 11.89 15.45 6.52
N ARG A 131 10.57 15.63 6.43
CA ARG A 131 9.70 15.91 7.58
C ARG A 131 9.65 14.73 8.55
N GLN A 132 9.49 13.52 8.04
CA GLN A 132 9.45 12.31 8.87
C GLN A 132 10.79 12.10 9.60
N ARG A 133 11.92 12.28 8.91
CA ARG A 133 13.25 12.17 9.53
C ARG A 133 13.45 13.14 10.70
N LYS A 134 12.99 14.39 10.58
CA LYS A 134 13.01 15.35 11.69
C LYS A 134 12.11 14.95 12.87
N ARG A 135 11.06 14.16 12.61
CA ARG A 135 10.13 13.66 13.64
C ARG A 135 10.72 12.48 14.41
N THR A 136 11.51 11.62 13.76
CA THR A 136 12.16 10.46 14.39
C THR A 136 13.49 10.78 15.08
N GLU A 137 14.16 11.88 14.73
CA GLU A 137 15.39 12.38 15.39
C GLU A 137 15.13 13.16 16.70
N LYS A 138 13.88 13.25 17.15
CA LYS A 138 13.45 14.07 18.31
C LYS A 138 12.80 13.20 19.38
#